data_AF-A0A8S0VM67-F1
#
_entry.id   AF-A0A8S0VM67-F1
#
_cell.length_a   1.000
_cell.length_b   1.000
_cell.length_c   1.000
_cell.angle_alpha   90.00
_cell.angle_beta   90.00
_cell.angle_gamma   90.00
#
_symmetry.space_group_name_H-M   'P 1'
#
loop_
_entity.id
_entity.type
_entity.pdbx_description
1 polymer ?
#
loop_
_entity_poly.entity_id
_entity_poly.type
_entity_poly.pdbx_seq_one_letter_code
_entity_poly.pdbx_strand_id
1 'polypeptide(L)' 'MGERRLLSCLIFLVLNIVCEGKGMHRNAYATMMYMGTPRDYEFYIATRVMLRSLVKLKANADLVVIASMDVPDQWVQAL' A
#
# COMPACT_ATOMS: atom_id res chain seq x y z
N MET A 1 21.78 -18.24 14.90
CA MET A 1 20.34 -18.56 14.72
C MET A 1 19.42 -17.32 14.81
N GLY A 2 19.95 -16.09 14.63
CA GLY A 2 19.18 -14.83 14.71
C GLY A 2 19.00 -14.10 13.36
N GLU A 3 19.82 -14.40 12.36
CA GLU A 3 19.84 -13.63 11.10
C GLU A 3 18.75 -14.07 10.10
N ARG A 4 18.34 -15.35 10.13
CA ARG A 4 17.23 -15.86 9.27
C ARG A 4 15.86 -15.31 9.67
N ARG A 5 15.66 -14.96 10.95
CA ARG A 5 14.42 -14.29 11.41
C ARG A 5 14.39 -12.83 11.00
N LEU A 6 15.53 -12.14 11.03
CA LEU A 6 15.63 -10.77 10.52
C LEU A 6 15.39 -10.71 9.02
N LEU A 7 15.94 -11.65 8.24
CA LEU A 7 15.66 -11.79 6.81
C LEU A 7 14.17 -12.10 6.54
N SER A 8 13.55 -13.00 7.31
CA SER A 8 12.12 -13.28 7.19
C SER A 8 11.25 -12.07 7.54
N CYS A 9 11.61 -11.29 8.57
CA CYS A 9 10.93 -10.04 8.91
C CYS A 9 11.15 -8.96 7.86
N LEU A 10 12.36 -8.81 7.31
CA LEU A 10 12.67 -7.86 6.24
C LEU A 10 11.93 -8.18 4.95
N ILE A 11 11.82 -9.47 4.61
CA ILE A 11 11.03 -9.94 3.48
C ILE A 11 9.55 -9.62 3.72
N PHE A 12 9.00 -9.93 4.90
CA PHE A 12 7.63 -9.55 5.27
C PHE A 12 7.39 -8.02 5.30
N LEU A 13 8.38 -7.23 5.72
CA LEU A 13 8.32 -5.77 5.81
C LEU A 13 8.12 -5.10 4.44
N VAL A 14 8.59 -5.75 3.37
CA VAL A 14 8.54 -5.26 1.98
C VAL A 14 7.31 -5.77 1.23
N LEU A 15 6.60 -6.78 1.76
CA LEU A 15 5.70 -7.64 0.98
C LEU A 15 4.25 -7.14 0.82
N ASN A 16 3.81 -6.10 1.54
CA ASN A 16 2.46 -5.54 1.37
C ASN A 16 2.43 -4.38 0.37
N ILE A 17 3.07 -4.57 -0.79
CA ILE A 17 2.91 -3.68 -1.93
C ILE A 17 1.67 -4.13 -2.71
N VAL A 18 0.59 -3.36 -2.59
CA VAL A 18 -0.57 -3.50 -3.47
C VAL A 18 -0.30 -2.72 -4.76
N CYS A 19 -0.28 -3.42 -5.90
CA CYS A 19 -0.13 -2.85 -7.23
C CYS A 19 -1.38 -3.12 -8.08
N GLU A 20 -2.02 -2.08 -8.60
CA GLU A 20 -3.10 -2.20 -9.58
C GLU A 20 -2.69 -1.55 -10.91
N GLY A 21 -2.22 -2.38 -11.86
CA GLY A 21 -1.78 -1.97 -13.20
C GLY A 21 -1.64 -3.17 -14.13
N LYS A 22 -2.26 -3.11 -15.32
CA LYS A 22 -2.24 -4.21 -16.32
C LYS A 22 -1.12 -4.08 -17.38
N GLY A 23 -0.20 -3.13 -17.23
CA GLY A 23 0.92 -2.91 -18.13
C GLY A 23 2.11 -2.31 -17.40
N MET A 24 3.32 -2.46 -17.95
CA MET A 24 4.53 -1.88 -17.39
C MET A 24 4.49 -0.37 -17.63
N HIS A 25 4.00 0.39 -16.66
CA HIS A 25 3.98 1.85 -16.73
C HIS A 25 5.38 2.40 -16.44
N ARG A 26 5.72 3.54 -17.03
CA ARG A 26 7.03 4.19 -16.81
C ARG A 26 7.14 4.81 -15.40
N ASN A 27 5.99 5.18 -14.82
CA ASN A 27 5.88 5.92 -13.56
C ASN A 27 4.89 5.21 -12.63
N ALA A 28 5.01 5.47 -11.33
CA ALA A 28 4.08 4.99 -10.31
C ALA A 28 3.65 6.13 -9.36
N TYR A 29 2.38 6.11 -8.94
CA TYR A 29 1.88 6.91 -7.84
C TYR A 29 1.91 6.08 -6.57
N ALA A 30 2.73 6.52 -5.60
CA ALA A 30 2.87 5.84 -4.32
C ALA A 30 2.20 6.64 -3.20
N THR A 31 1.55 5.94 -2.27
CA THR A 31 1.11 6.49 -0.98
C THR A 31 1.48 5.56 0.16
N MET A 32 1.65 6.12 1.36
CA MET A 32 1.94 5.35 2.58
C MET A 32 0.70 5.20 3.43
N MET A 33 0.52 4.02 4.02
CA MET A 33 -0.51 3.74 5.00
C MET A 33 0.14 3.14 6.24
N TYR A 34 -0.10 3.74 7.41
CA TYR A 34 0.42 3.26 8.68
C TYR A 34 -0.60 3.56 9.78
N MET A 35 -0.45 2.88 10.91
CA MET A 35 -1.30 3.04 12.08
C MET A 35 -0.56 3.76 13.21
N GLY A 36 -1.32 4.23 14.20
CA GLY A 36 -0.80 4.87 15.41
C GLY A 36 -1.18 6.35 15.52
N THR A 37 -2.10 6.83 14.69
CA THR A 37 -2.62 8.20 14.80
C THR A 37 -4.11 8.20 15.16
N PRO A 38 -4.63 9.25 15.80
CA PRO A 38 -6.07 9.36 16.07
C PRO A 38 -6.97 9.39 14.82
N ARG A 39 -6.39 9.50 13.61
CA ARG A 39 -7.11 9.69 12.34
C ARG A 39 -6.84 8.60 11.31
N ASP A 40 -6.42 7.42 11.77
CA ASP A 40 -6.01 6.32 10.88
C ASP A 40 -7.12 5.90 9.92
N TYR A 41 -8.37 5.91 10.39
CA TYR A 41 -9.52 5.56 9.55
C TYR A 41 -9.77 6.60 8.45
N GLU A 42 -9.66 7.88 8.75
CA GLU A 42 -9.80 8.96 7.78
C GLU A 42 -8.72 8.89 6.71
N PHE A 43 -7.48 8.56 7.08
CA PHE A 43 -6.39 8.36 6.12
C PHE A 43 -6.60 7.12 5.24
N TYR A 44 -7.16 6.04 5.79
CA TYR A 44 -7.57 4.88 5.00
C TYR A 44 -8.66 5.24 3.97
N ILE A 45 -9.69 5.98 4.38
CA ILE A 45 -10.74 6.46 3.47
C ILE A 45 -10.15 7.38 2.40
N ALA A 46 -9.25 8.31 2.78
CA ALA A 46 -8.59 9.20 1.85
C ALA A 46 -7.77 8.43 0.79
N THR A 47 -7.03 7.40 1.23
CA THR A 47 -6.27 6.52 0.33
C THR A 47 -7.19 5.86 -0.70
N ARG A 48 -8.34 5.32 -0.27
CA ARG A 48 -9.32 4.72 -1.18
C ARG A 48 -9.91 5.71 -2.17
N VAL A 49 -10.23 6.92 -1.72
CA VAL A 49 -10.75 7.98 -2.60
C VAL A 49 -9.68 8.37 -3.62
N MET A 50 -8.43 8.53 -3.20
CA MET A 50 -7.31 8.85 -4.09
C MET A 50 -7.12 7.78 -5.16
N LEU A 51 -6.97 6.51 -4.77
CA LEU A 51 -6.79 5.38 -5.70
C LEU A 51 -7.94 5.28 -6.69
N ARG A 52 -9.19 5.27 -6.20
CA ARG A 52 -10.39 5.23 -7.07
C ARG A 52 -10.45 6.41 -8.03
N SER A 53 -10.00 7.59 -7.61
CA SER A 53 -9.98 8.77 -8.47
C SER A 53 -8.94 8.64 -9.57
N LEU A 54 -7.75 8.14 -9.27
CA LEU A 54 -6.69 7.89 -10.25
C LEU A 54 -7.10 6.82 -11.27
N VAL A 55 -7.74 5.75 -10.82
CA VAL A 55 -8.32 4.72 -11.70
C VAL A 55 -9.39 5.32 -12.62
N LYS A 56 -10.31 6.13 -12.08
CA LYS A 56 -11.35 6.81 -12.88
C LYS A 56 -10.76 7.78 -13.91
N LEU A 57 -9.68 8.46 -13.57
CA LEU A 57 -8.97 9.37 -14.48
C LEU A 57 -8.09 8.63 -15.49
N LYS A 58 -8.02 7.29 -15.43
CA LYS A 58 -7.16 6.45 -16.28
C LYS A 58 -5.69 6.90 -16.23
N ALA A 59 -5.20 7.18 -15.03
CA ALA A 59 -3.80 7.53 -14.81
C ALA A 59 -2.89 6.49 -15.49
N ASN A 60 -1.97 6.94 -16.33
CA ASN A 60 -1.00 6.07 -17.01
C ASN A 60 0.21 5.79 -16.11
N ALA A 61 -0.05 5.22 -14.94
CA ALA A 61 0.94 4.94 -13.91
C ALA A 61 0.48 3.77 -13.05
N ASP A 62 1.45 3.00 -12.53
CA ASP A 62 1.17 2.00 -11.51
C ASP A 62 0.73 2.67 -10.21
N LEU A 63 -0.23 2.09 -9.50
CA LEU A 63 -0.66 2.58 -8.19
C LEU A 63 -0.04 1.69 -7.11
N VAL A 64 0.70 2.29 -6.19
CA VAL A 64 1.45 1.58 -5.15
C VAL A 64 1.02 2.07 -3.78
N VAL A 65 0.69 1.15 -2.88
CA VAL A 65 0.47 1.45 -1.47
C VAL A 65 1.55 0.78 -0.64
N ILE A 66 2.28 1.57 0.14
CA ILE A 66 3.30 1.10 1.09
C ILE A 66 2.65 1.06 2.47
N ALA A 67 2.32 -0.13 2.95
CA ALA A 67 1.64 -0.32 4.23
C ALA A 67 2.61 -0.73 5.35
N SER A 68 2.44 -0.17 6.56
CA SER A 68 3.12 -0.67 7.76
C SER A 68 2.51 -1.99 8.24
N MET A 69 3.26 -2.74 9.06
CA MET A 69 2.82 -4.04 9.60
C MET A 69 1.58 -3.95 10.49
N ASP A 70 1.32 -2.78 11.06
CA ASP A 70 0.21 -2.55 11.99
C ASP A 70 -1.11 -2.32 11.27
N VAL A 71 -1.06 -2.17 9.93
CA VAL A 71 -2.25 -1.99 9.11
C VAL A 71 -3.09 -3.28 9.11
N PRO A 72 -4.39 -3.22 9.43
CA PRO A 72 -5.26 -4.39 9.37
C PRO A 72 -5.32 -4.98 7.96
N ASP A 73 -5.12 -6.29 7.83
CA ASP A 73 -5.17 -7.03 6.55
C ASP A 73 -6.49 -6.78 5.80
N GLN A 74 -7.61 -6.69 6.53
CA GLN A 74 -8.92 -6.38 5.97
C GLN A 74 -8.98 -5.05 5.21
N TRP A 75 -8.14 -4.07 5.59
CA TRP A 75 -8.07 -2.78 4.89
C TRP A 75 -7.22 -2.92 3.63
N VAL A 76 -6.09 -3.66 3.71
CA VAL A 76 -5.22 -3.94 2.56
C VAL A 76 -5.99 -4.68 1.46
N GLN A 77 -6.80 -5.68 1.83
CA GLN A 77 -7.61 -6.47 0.89
C GLN A 77 -8.76 -5.67 0.24
N ALA A 78 -9.14 -4.53 0.82
CA ALA A 78 -10.27 -3.72 0.38
C ALA A 78 -9.86 -2.46 -0.41
N LEU A 79 -8.55 -2.26 -0.61
CA LEU A 79 -7.96 -1.29 -1.54
C LEU A 79 -8.09 -1.83 -2.98
#